data_AF-A0A959YA44-F1
#
_entry.id   AF-A0A959YA44-F1
#
_cell.length_a   1.000
_cell.length_b   1.000
_cell.length_c   1.000
_cell.angle_alpha   90.00
_cell.angle_beta   90.00
_cell.angle_gamma   90.00
#
_symmetry.space_group_name_H-M   'P 1'
#
loop_
_entity.id
_entity.type
_entity.pdbx_description
1 polymer ?
#
loop_
_entity_poly.entity_id
_entity_poly.type
_entity_poly.pdbx_seq_one_letter_code
_entity_poly.pdbx_strand_id
1 'polypeptide(L)'
;AELLDIDLVDLGGGPVTYSFTVPGGTYTHLLTGIGIPEDLNNSDPAQYPQGHPLSLSNGTYWTWTTGYRFIIFDGRYDTDPNGTGNVLPTFSIHAGLDTCFTLAEVQSLLPITIMEGVTHQATLRVHVDRFFHSGTDTLDLAIDNQFHGGSNVDVALRLMEHVKHALELE
;
A
#
# COMPACT_ATOMS: atom_id res chain seq x y z
N ALA A 1 10.02 -17.67 -7.60
CA ALA A 1 10.92 -16.59 -8.03
C ALA A 1 10.24 -15.29 -7.69
N GLU A 2 10.92 -14.42 -6.97
CA GLU A 2 10.44 -13.08 -6.64
C GLU A 2 10.54 -12.20 -7.90
N LEU A 3 9.49 -11.44 -8.19
CA LEU A 3 9.41 -10.61 -9.39
C LEU A 3 10.07 -9.24 -9.15
N LEU A 4 10.01 -8.75 -7.92
CA LEU A 4 10.50 -7.47 -7.44
C LEU A 4 10.70 -7.57 -5.93
N ASP A 5 11.81 -7.07 -5.41
CA ASP A 5 12.13 -7.06 -3.98
C ASP A 5 11.34 -5.94 -3.25
N ILE A 6 11.52 -4.70 -3.69
CA ILE A 6 10.77 -3.54 -3.17
C ILE A 6 10.66 -2.44 -4.21
N ASP A 7 9.57 -1.66 -4.15
CA ASP A 7 9.43 -0.42 -4.90
C ASP A 7 8.61 0.63 -4.12
N LEU A 8 8.79 1.90 -4.48
CA LEU A 8 8.00 3.02 -3.99
C LEU A 8 7.03 3.45 -5.08
N VAL A 9 5.75 3.17 -4.88
CA VAL A 9 4.69 3.43 -5.88
C VAL A 9 3.97 4.73 -5.56
N ASP A 10 4.10 5.72 -6.45
CA ASP A 10 3.32 6.97 -6.39
C ASP A 10 2.16 6.92 -7.40
N LEU A 11 0.95 6.68 -6.90
CA LEU A 11 -0.28 6.66 -7.70
C LEU A 11 -0.86 8.06 -7.97
N GLY A 12 -0.33 9.11 -7.32
CA GLY A 12 -0.73 10.50 -7.56
C GLY A 12 -0.32 11.00 -8.94
N GLY A 13 0.73 10.40 -9.53
CA GLY A 13 1.18 10.64 -10.90
C GLY A 13 0.40 9.88 -11.99
N GLY A 14 -0.51 8.98 -11.60
CA GLY A 14 -1.25 8.10 -12.50
C GLY A 14 -0.79 6.63 -12.43
N PRO A 15 -1.20 5.79 -13.41
CA PRO A 15 -0.85 4.37 -13.41
C PRO A 15 0.65 4.11 -13.52
N VAL A 16 1.17 3.20 -12.71
CA VAL A 16 2.54 2.69 -12.78
C VAL A 16 2.55 1.36 -13.53
N THR A 17 3.54 1.14 -14.40
CA THR A 17 3.65 -0.07 -15.21
C THR A 17 4.95 -0.80 -14.90
N TYR A 18 4.83 -2.11 -14.70
CA TYR A 18 5.96 -3.03 -14.54
C TYR A 18 6.00 -4.03 -15.69
N SER A 19 7.17 -4.59 -15.95
CA SER A 19 7.35 -5.66 -16.93
C SER A 19 8.23 -6.74 -16.34
N PHE A 20 7.71 -7.97 -16.31
CA PHE A 20 8.39 -9.13 -15.76
C PHE A 20 8.44 -10.25 -16.78
N THR A 21 9.49 -11.06 -16.71
CA THR A 21 9.57 -12.33 -17.46
C THR A 21 9.25 -13.47 -16.49
N VAL A 22 8.23 -14.25 -16.82
CA VAL A 22 7.80 -15.40 -16.03
C VAL A 22 7.75 -16.66 -16.91
N PRO A 23 7.84 -17.87 -16.32
CA PRO A 23 7.62 -19.11 -17.07
C PRO A 23 6.25 -19.13 -17.76
N GLY A 24 6.14 -19.88 -18.86
CA GLY A 24 4.82 -20.15 -19.45
C GLY A 24 3.96 -20.97 -18.47
N GLY A 25 2.68 -20.62 -18.34
CA GLY A 25 1.78 -21.25 -17.38
C GLY A 25 0.46 -20.53 -17.18
N THR A 26 -0.38 -21.08 -16.30
CA THR A 26 -1.64 -20.46 -15.87
C THR A 26 -1.52 -20.02 -14.42
N TYR A 27 -1.87 -18.76 -14.18
CA TYR A 27 -1.77 -18.09 -12.89
C TYR A 27 -3.17 -17.67 -12.42
N THR A 28 -3.45 -17.84 -11.13
CA THR A 28 -4.75 -17.49 -10.54
C THR A 28 -4.65 -16.47 -9.42
N HIS A 29 -3.44 -16.20 -8.93
CA HIS A 29 -3.19 -15.26 -7.83
C HIS A 29 -1.92 -14.45 -8.10
N LEU A 30 -1.92 -13.21 -7.63
CA LEU A 30 -0.73 -12.40 -7.40
C LEU A 30 -0.44 -12.35 -5.90
N LEU A 31 0.78 -12.70 -5.51
CA LEU A 31 1.25 -12.52 -4.15
C LEU A 31 2.06 -11.23 -4.10
N THR A 32 1.72 -10.32 -3.19
CA THR A 32 2.45 -9.06 -3.01
C THR A 32 2.56 -8.69 -1.54
N GLY A 33 3.69 -8.09 -1.14
CA GLY A 33 3.79 -7.39 0.13
C GLY A 33 3.17 -6.00 0.03
N ILE A 34 2.60 -5.52 1.13
CA ILE A 34 2.16 -4.15 1.32
C ILE A 34 2.89 -3.61 2.55
N GLY A 35 3.74 -2.61 2.32
CA GLY A 35 4.71 -2.10 3.27
C GLY A 35 6.07 -2.76 3.17
N ILE A 36 6.89 -2.59 4.21
CA ILE A 36 8.31 -2.94 4.17
C ILE A 36 8.56 -4.10 5.15
N PRO A 37 9.14 -5.23 4.70
CA PRO A 37 9.55 -6.33 5.58
C PRO A 37 10.45 -5.86 6.74
N GLU A 38 10.36 -6.51 7.90
CA GLU A 38 11.03 -6.10 9.14
C GLU A 38 12.55 -5.90 8.99
N ASP A 39 13.23 -6.77 8.25
CA ASP A 39 14.67 -6.69 8.02
C ASP A 39 15.06 -5.47 7.18
N LEU A 40 14.26 -5.12 6.18
CA LEU A 40 14.43 -3.91 5.38
C LEU A 40 13.99 -2.65 6.14
N ASN A 41 12.90 -2.72 6.93
CA ASN A 41 12.39 -1.58 7.68
C ASN A 41 13.34 -1.14 8.79
N ASN A 42 14.09 -2.07 9.38
CA ASN A 42 15.09 -1.83 10.41
C ASN A 42 16.53 -1.65 9.88
N SER A 43 16.71 -1.65 8.56
CA SER A 43 18.01 -1.38 7.93
C SER A 43 18.44 0.09 8.06
N ASP A 44 19.73 0.36 7.91
CA ASP A 44 20.26 1.74 7.95
C ASP A 44 19.90 2.48 6.64
N PRO A 45 19.02 3.50 6.67
CA PRO A 45 18.58 4.20 5.48
C PRO A 45 19.71 4.96 4.76
N ALA A 46 20.82 5.24 5.44
CA ALA A 46 21.99 5.89 4.85
C ALA A 46 22.75 4.98 3.87
N GLN A 47 22.50 3.67 3.90
CA GLN A 47 23.11 2.71 2.96
C GLN A 47 22.43 2.71 1.59
N TYR A 48 21.22 3.27 1.47
CA TYR A 48 20.49 3.29 0.21
C TYR A 48 20.84 4.53 -0.63
N PRO A 49 21.40 4.35 -1.84
CA PRO A 49 21.74 5.46 -2.71
C PRO A 49 20.50 6.19 -3.20
N GLN A 50 20.70 7.41 -3.72
CA GLN A 50 19.63 8.16 -4.39
C GLN A 50 19.00 7.32 -5.52
N GLY A 51 17.67 7.32 -5.59
CA GLY A 51 16.91 6.53 -6.56
C GLY A 51 16.51 5.13 -6.08
N HIS A 52 17.08 4.65 -4.96
CA HIS A 52 16.57 3.44 -4.32
C HIS A 52 15.21 3.73 -3.63
N PRO A 53 14.23 2.80 -3.63
CA PRO A 53 12.93 2.99 -2.98
C PRO A 53 13.02 3.40 -1.50
N LEU A 54 13.99 2.82 -0.78
CA LEU A 54 14.29 3.11 0.64
C LEU A 54 15.27 4.28 0.86
N SER A 55 15.60 5.06 -0.18
CA SER A 55 16.50 6.20 -0.04
C SER A 55 15.90 7.29 0.85
N LEU A 56 16.72 7.89 1.70
CA LEU A 56 16.36 9.10 2.47
C LEU A 56 15.82 10.24 1.59
N SER A 57 16.20 10.29 0.32
CA SER A 57 15.72 11.30 -0.63
C SER A 57 14.22 11.23 -0.92
N ASN A 58 13.57 10.09 -0.68
CA ASN A 58 12.14 9.91 -0.86
C ASN A 58 11.31 10.43 0.33
N GLY A 59 11.95 10.76 1.47
CA GLY A 59 11.27 11.33 2.64
C GLY A 59 10.29 10.38 3.34
N THR A 60 10.39 9.07 3.10
CA THR A 60 9.54 8.03 3.69
C THR A 60 10.07 7.51 5.02
N TYR A 61 11.34 7.76 5.37
CA TYR A 61 11.92 7.37 6.65
C TYR A 61 11.55 8.38 7.76
N TRP A 62 11.03 7.90 8.90
CA TRP A 62 10.75 8.76 10.05
C TRP A 62 11.90 8.82 11.03
N THR A 63 12.13 7.71 11.72
CA THR A 63 13.09 7.57 12.82
C THR A 63 13.52 6.11 12.90
N TRP A 64 14.58 5.85 13.65
CA TRP A 64 15.05 4.48 13.89
C TRP A 64 14.03 3.64 14.68
N THR A 65 13.15 4.25 15.48
CA THR A 65 12.16 3.52 16.31
C THR A 65 10.91 3.15 15.53
N THR A 66 10.48 4.02 14.61
CA THR A 66 9.23 3.83 13.86
C THR A 66 9.44 3.37 12.42
N GLY A 67 10.68 3.39 11.94
CA GLY A 67 11.06 2.97 10.60
C GLY A 67 10.50 3.87 9.51
N TYR A 68 10.11 3.24 8.40
CA TYR A 68 9.56 3.89 7.22
C TYR A 68 8.03 4.00 7.26
N ARG A 69 7.49 4.94 6.48
CA ARG A 69 6.08 5.06 6.11
C ARG A 69 5.80 4.13 4.94
N PHE A 70 4.88 3.20 5.11
CA PHE A 70 4.56 2.19 4.09
C PHE A 70 3.53 2.70 3.11
N ILE A 71 2.52 3.42 3.61
CA ILE A 71 1.47 4.05 2.82
C ILE A 71 1.31 5.47 3.34
N ILE A 72 1.38 6.46 2.46
CA ILE A 72 1.11 7.86 2.80
C ILE A 72 -0.32 8.17 2.38
N PHE A 73 -1.25 8.09 3.32
CA PHE A 73 -2.67 8.35 3.10
C PHE A 73 -3.09 9.63 3.82
N ASP A 74 -3.00 10.73 3.09
CA ASP A 74 -3.28 12.08 3.59
C ASP A 74 -4.41 12.72 2.78
N GLY A 75 -5.20 13.54 3.45
CA GLY A 75 -6.24 14.28 2.77
C GLY A 75 -7.05 15.17 3.69
N ARG A 76 -8.20 15.60 3.16
CA ARG A 76 -9.21 16.32 3.92
C ARG A 76 -10.55 15.60 3.81
N TYR A 77 -11.38 15.76 4.82
CA TYR A 77 -12.69 15.13 4.89
C TYR A 77 -13.76 16.12 5.33
N ASP A 78 -15.01 15.77 5.08
CA ASP A 78 -16.19 16.45 5.59
C ASP A 78 -16.74 15.65 6.77
N THR A 79 -17.25 16.33 7.79
CA THR A 79 -17.89 15.73 8.96
C THR A 79 -19.42 15.73 8.85
N ASP A 80 -19.99 16.39 7.84
CA ASP A 80 -21.42 16.30 7.54
C ASP A 80 -21.75 14.94 6.92
N PRO A 81 -22.59 14.10 7.56
CA PRO A 81 -22.93 12.78 7.03
C PRO A 81 -23.70 12.83 5.70
N ASN A 82 -24.21 14.00 5.28
CA ASN A 82 -24.84 14.18 3.97
C ASN A 82 -23.83 14.54 2.87
N GLY A 83 -22.54 14.72 3.20
CA GLY A 83 -21.49 15.13 2.26
C GLY A 83 -21.67 16.53 1.69
N THR A 84 -22.36 17.41 2.43
CA THR A 84 -22.66 18.80 2.02
C THR A 84 -21.90 19.86 2.80
N GLY A 85 -21.08 19.45 3.75
CA GLY A 85 -20.28 20.33 4.58
C GLY A 85 -18.96 20.75 3.93
N ASN A 86 -18.16 21.48 4.69
CA ASN A 86 -16.87 21.95 4.21
C ASN A 86 -15.80 20.89 4.48
N VAL A 87 -15.01 20.58 3.45
CA VAL A 87 -13.88 19.64 3.51
C VAL A 87 -12.66 20.33 4.16
N LEU A 88 -12.75 20.64 5.46
CA LEU A 88 -11.74 21.41 6.21
C LEU A 88 -10.82 20.54 7.07
N PRO A 89 -11.34 19.61 7.91
CA PRO A 89 -10.49 18.72 8.70
C PRO A 89 -9.54 17.91 7.83
N THR A 90 -8.36 17.60 8.38
CA THR A 90 -7.33 16.78 7.73
C THR A 90 -7.23 15.42 8.39
N PHE A 91 -6.99 14.38 7.59
CA PHE A 91 -6.52 13.10 8.09
C PHE A 91 -5.10 12.84 7.58
N SER A 92 -4.31 12.11 8.35
CA SER A 92 -2.94 11.74 7.99
C SER A 92 -2.54 10.41 8.61
N ILE A 93 -2.59 9.35 7.80
CA ILE A 93 -2.30 7.99 8.25
C ILE A 93 -1.12 7.48 7.41
N HIS A 94 0.00 7.29 8.08
CA HIS A 94 1.24 6.85 7.46
C HIS A 94 1.58 5.45 7.95
N ALA A 95 0.78 4.44 7.62
CA ALA A 95 0.96 3.11 8.23
C ALA A 95 2.42 2.65 8.11
N GLY A 96 3.07 2.39 9.23
CA GLY A 96 4.48 2.04 9.40
C GLY A 96 4.61 1.20 10.68
N LEU A 97 5.82 0.91 11.17
CA LEU A 97 6.11 -0.20 12.13
C LEU A 97 6.10 -1.57 11.45
N ASP A 98 6.93 -2.49 11.97
CA ASP A 98 7.06 -3.86 11.45
C ASP A 98 5.72 -4.62 11.45
N THR A 99 4.88 -4.41 12.47
CA THR A 99 3.57 -5.06 12.58
C THR A 99 2.57 -4.64 11.51
N CYS A 100 2.83 -3.56 10.79
CA CYS A 100 1.95 -3.08 9.71
C CYS A 100 2.30 -3.69 8.35
N PHE A 101 3.41 -4.41 8.21
CA PHE A 101 3.68 -5.17 7.00
C PHE A 101 2.65 -6.29 6.84
N THR A 102 2.08 -6.42 5.64
CA THR A 102 1.11 -7.48 5.35
C THR A 102 1.33 -8.08 3.97
N LEU A 103 0.98 -9.36 3.84
CA LEU A 103 0.98 -10.07 2.56
C LEU A 103 -0.45 -10.10 2.01
N ALA A 104 -0.60 -9.71 0.76
CA ALA A 104 -1.83 -9.83 0.01
C ALA A 104 -1.72 -10.98 -0.99
N GLU A 105 -2.73 -11.85 -0.98
CA GLU A 105 -2.99 -12.81 -2.05
C GLU A 105 -4.18 -12.29 -2.87
N VAL A 106 -3.88 -11.69 -4.01
CA VAL A 106 -4.87 -11.08 -4.89
C VAL A 106 -5.30 -12.11 -5.92
N GLN A 107 -6.49 -12.68 -5.72
CA GLN A 107 -7.08 -13.60 -6.67
C GLN A 107 -7.46 -12.85 -7.96
N SER A 108 -7.09 -13.42 -9.11
CA SER A 108 -7.53 -12.90 -10.40
C SER A 108 -8.97 -13.30 -10.68
N LEU A 109 -9.72 -12.40 -11.31
CA LEU A 109 -11.10 -12.66 -11.73
C LEU A 109 -11.20 -13.81 -12.75
N LEU A 110 -10.19 -13.95 -13.61
CA LEU A 110 -10.08 -15.02 -14.60
C LEU A 110 -8.63 -15.56 -14.61
N PRO A 111 -8.40 -16.87 -14.81
CA PRO A 111 -7.03 -17.39 -14.89
C PRO A 111 -6.23 -16.70 -16.01
N ILE A 112 -5.03 -16.23 -15.67
CA ILE A 112 -4.11 -15.58 -16.60
C ILE A 112 -3.19 -16.64 -17.20
N THR A 113 -3.34 -16.93 -18.49
CA THR A 113 -2.46 -17.89 -19.19
C THR A 113 -1.41 -17.16 -20.03
N ILE A 114 -0.14 -17.43 -19.73
CA ILE A 114 1.02 -16.85 -20.41
C ILE A 114 1.69 -17.95 -21.24
N MET A 115 1.81 -17.71 -22.55
CA MET A 115 2.56 -18.58 -23.46
C MET A 115 3.99 -18.07 -23.59
N GLU A 116 4.95 -18.98 -23.79
CA GLU A 116 6.35 -18.62 -23.97
C GLU A 116 6.52 -17.64 -25.15
N GLY A 117 7.27 -16.56 -24.92
CA GLY A 117 7.50 -15.52 -25.92
C GLY A 117 6.33 -14.55 -26.17
N VAL A 118 5.21 -14.71 -25.46
CA VAL A 118 4.03 -13.83 -25.58
C VAL A 118 3.91 -12.93 -24.36
N THR A 119 3.75 -11.63 -24.60
CA THR A 119 3.45 -10.66 -23.54
C THR A 119 1.95 -10.68 -23.24
N HIS A 120 1.62 -10.86 -21.95
CA HIS A 120 0.29 -10.64 -21.42
C HIS A 120 0.28 -9.33 -20.62
N GLN A 121 -0.84 -8.60 -20.67
CA GLN A 121 -1.07 -7.41 -19.85
C GLN A 121 -2.19 -7.70 -18.85
N ALA A 122 -1.93 -7.44 -17.58
CA ALA A 122 -2.90 -7.51 -16.50
C ALA A 122 -2.87 -6.19 -15.72
N THR A 123 -3.98 -5.83 -15.09
CA THR A 123 -4.11 -4.59 -14.33
C THR A 123 -4.38 -4.90 -12.86
N LEU A 124 -3.51 -4.41 -11.97
CA LEU A 124 -3.81 -4.38 -10.54
C LEU A 124 -4.45 -3.03 -10.21
N ARG A 125 -5.74 -3.03 -9.87
CA ARG A 125 -6.43 -1.85 -9.37
C ARG A 125 -6.23 -1.71 -7.86
N VAL A 126 -6.09 -0.47 -7.43
CA VAL A 126 -6.09 -0.08 -6.01
C VAL A 126 -7.33 0.79 -5.78
N HIS A 127 -8.34 0.23 -5.12
CA HIS A 127 -9.60 0.91 -4.82
C HIS A 127 -9.46 1.76 -3.55
N VAL A 128 -8.99 3.00 -3.70
CA VAL A 128 -8.69 3.90 -2.58
C VAL A 128 -9.94 4.20 -1.73
N ASP A 129 -11.14 4.19 -2.31
CA ASP A 129 -12.39 4.29 -1.58
C ASP A 129 -12.54 3.19 -0.51
N ARG A 130 -12.05 1.99 -0.79
CA ARG A 130 -12.08 0.85 0.14
C ARG A 130 -11.05 0.97 1.27
N PHE A 131 -10.17 1.96 1.28
CA PHE A 131 -9.26 2.20 2.42
C PHE A 131 -10.04 2.62 3.67
N PHE A 132 -11.20 3.25 3.47
CA PHE A 132 -12.04 3.71 4.57
C PHE A 132 -12.96 2.63 5.12
N HIS A 133 -13.21 1.52 4.40
CA HIS A 133 -14.16 0.54 4.86
C HIS A 133 -13.97 -0.85 4.24
N SER A 134 -14.42 -1.85 5.00
CA SER A 134 -14.61 -3.23 4.57
C SER A 134 -16.04 -3.67 4.89
N GLY A 135 -16.36 -4.95 4.64
CA GLY A 135 -17.67 -5.50 5.03
C GLY A 135 -17.88 -5.60 6.54
N THR A 136 -16.80 -5.48 7.34
CA THR A 136 -16.83 -5.70 8.79
C THR A 136 -16.25 -4.54 9.60
N ASP A 137 -15.63 -3.56 8.95
CA ASP A 137 -14.95 -2.45 9.61
C ASP A 137 -15.08 -1.16 8.80
N THR A 138 -15.02 -0.01 9.49
CA THR A 138 -15.07 1.32 8.88
C THR A 138 -14.15 2.25 9.66
N LEU A 139 -13.20 2.83 8.95
CA LEU A 139 -12.26 3.80 9.46
C LEU A 139 -12.94 5.17 9.45
N ASP A 140 -13.45 5.58 10.61
CA ASP A 140 -14.19 6.84 10.75
C ASP A 140 -13.20 7.98 10.91
N LEU A 141 -13.05 8.81 9.88
CA LEU A 141 -12.11 9.95 9.91
C LEU A 141 -12.47 11.02 10.97
N ALA A 142 -13.62 10.97 11.64
CA ALA A 142 -13.85 11.81 12.82
C ALA A 142 -13.07 11.31 14.06
N ILE A 143 -12.64 10.05 14.07
CA ILE A 143 -12.02 9.34 15.20
C ILE A 143 -10.63 8.80 14.83
N ASP A 144 -10.54 8.11 13.70
CA ASP A 144 -9.41 7.33 13.21
C ASP A 144 -8.51 8.15 12.25
N ASN A 145 -8.38 9.45 12.49
CA ASN A 145 -7.86 10.37 11.47
C ASN A 145 -6.34 10.49 11.40
N GLN A 146 -5.60 9.85 12.31
CA GLN A 146 -4.16 10.00 12.33
C GLN A 146 -3.40 8.78 12.85
N PHE A 147 -2.26 8.51 12.22
CA PHE A 147 -1.25 7.61 12.76
C PHE A 147 0.15 7.99 12.26
N HIS A 148 1.06 8.22 13.21
CA HIS A 148 2.45 8.61 12.95
C HIS A 148 3.45 7.74 13.74
N GLY A 149 3.18 6.43 13.87
CA GLY A 149 4.05 5.48 14.59
C GLY A 149 3.89 5.49 16.12
N GLY A 150 2.77 6.02 16.62
CA GLY A 150 2.48 6.21 18.05
C GLY A 150 1.47 5.21 18.63
N SER A 151 0.72 5.64 19.64
CA SER A 151 -0.16 4.79 20.47
C SER A 151 -1.39 4.21 19.76
N ASN A 152 -1.86 4.81 18.66
CA ASN A 152 -3.10 4.42 17.97
C ASN A 152 -2.81 3.43 16.83
N VAL A 153 -2.04 2.39 17.14
CA VAL A 153 -1.61 1.39 16.15
C VAL A 153 -2.77 0.62 15.53
N ASP A 154 -3.91 0.54 16.21
CA ASP A 154 -5.12 -0.09 15.70
C ASP A 154 -5.62 0.58 14.42
N VAL A 155 -5.55 1.92 14.31
CA VAL A 155 -5.90 2.66 13.09
C VAL A 155 -5.03 2.22 11.92
N ALA A 156 -3.71 2.07 12.15
CA ALA A 156 -2.77 1.63 11.12
C ALA A 156 -3.05 0.20 10.67
N LEU A 157 -3.27 -0.72 11.62
CA LEU A 157 -3.56 -2.12 11.32
C LEU A 157 -4.87 -2.28 10.54
N ARG A 158 -5.91 -1.52 10.91
CA ARG A 158 -7.20 -1.48 10.21
C ARG A 158 -7.04 -0.92 8.79
N LEU A 159 -6.30 0.18 8.62
CA LEU A 159 -5.98 0.71 7.29
C LEU A 159 -5.24 -0.32 6.43
N MET A 160 -4.20 -0.98 6.95
CA MET A 160 -3.43 -1.97 6.18
C MET A 160 -4.29 -3.18 5.79
N GLU A 161 -5.22 -3.60 6.65
CA GLU A 161 -6.19 -4.64 6.32
C GLU A 161 -7.12 -4.19 5.19
N HIS A 162 -7.62 -2.95 5.24
CA HIS A 162 -8.45 -2.39 4.18
C HIS A 162 -7.70 -2.28 2.85
N VAL A 163 -6.44 -1.81 2.86
CA VAL A 163 -5.60 -1.70 1.66
C VAL A 163 -5.39 -3.08 1.03
N LYS A 164 -5.15 -4.11 1.84
CA LYS A 164 -5.02 -5.50 1.38
C LYS A 164 -6.25 -5.96 0.60
N HIS A 165 -7.45 -5.60 1.05
CA HIS A 165 -8.72 -5.94 0.38
C HIS A 165 -9.12 -4.94 -0.72
N ALA A 166 -8.39 -3.84 -0.86
CA ALA A 166 -8.59 -2.86 -1.91
C ALA A 166 -7.90 -3.22 -3.23
N LEU A 167 -7.11 -4.30 -3.25
CA LEU A 167 -6.43 -4.79 -4.44
C LEU A 167 -7.34 -5.70 -5.28
N GLU A 168 -7.40 -5.44 -6.59
CA GLU A 168 -8.19 -6.24 -7.54
C GLU A 168 -7.39 -6.48 -8.81
N LEU A 169 -7.24 -7.74 -9.22
CA LEU A 169 -6.47 -8.14 -10.39
C LEU A 169 -7.39 -8.49 -11.57
N GLU A 170 -7.30 -7.67 -12.63
CA GLU A 170 -8.04 -7.77 -13.90
C GLU A 170 -7.16 -8.27 -15.06
#